data_AF-U3AFI4-F1
#
_entry.id   AF-U3AFI4-F1
#
_cell.length_a   1.000
_cell.length_b   1.000
_cell.length_c   1.000
_cell.angle_alpha   90.00
_cell.angle_beta   90.00
_cell.angle_gamma   90.00
#
_symmetry.space_group_name_H-M   'P 1'
#
loop_
_entity.id
_entity.type
_entity.pdbx_description
1 polymer ?
#
loop_
_entity_poly.entity_id
_entity_poly.type
_entity_poly.pdbx_seq_one_letter_code
_entity_poly.pdbx_strand_id
1 'polypeptide(L)'
;MRSRVEKKFSMREVGDLLGLTKNYYESMLSKSAEEEPSFPAGVRDGRERHYTLDELMLIRAHLQSLPNRRRPYLHWRQPGDPLKIVTFGAQKGGTGKSLSAAHFAQYLTMNYGLRVGLIDCDPQATASLYFADDESHLFDPEIATVAAFMGVSEPGETDLVTRPTAELDAMWQPTPWAGFD
;
A
#
# COMPACT_ATOMS: atom_id res chain seq x y z
N MET A 1 -10.33 -6.82 -22.25
CA MET A 1 -9.84 -5.81 -21.30
C MET A 1 -8.32 -5.86 -21.29
N ARG A 2 -7.60 -4.72 -21.25
CA ARG A 2 -6.12 -4.75 -21.22
C ARG A 2 -5.70 -5.21 -19.82
N SER A 3 -4.96 -6.32 -19.72
CA SER A 3 -4.33 -6.69 -18.46
C SER A 3 -3.41 -5.54 -18.03
N ARG A 4 -3.58 -5.07 -16.80
CA ARG A 4 -2.74 -4.04 -16.23
C ARG A 4 -1.33 -4.63 -16.15
N VAL A 5 -0.38 -4.04 -16.86
CA VAL A 5 1.01 -4.50 -16.84
C VAL A 5 1.55 -4.19 -15.45
N GLU A 6 1.77 -5.23 -14.65
CA GLU A 6 2.35 -5.09 -13.32
C GLU A 6 3.82 -4.70 -13.46
N LYS A 7 4.21 -3.60 -12.79
CA LYS A 7 5.62 -3.20 -12.75
C LYS A 7 6.39 -4.28 -11.97
N LYS A 8 7.41 -4.85 -12.59
CA LYS A 8 8.41 -5.65 -11.90
C LYS A 8 9.63 -4.78 -11.59
N PHE A 9 10.29 -5.09 -10.48
CA PHE A 9 11.45 -4.37 -9.97
C PHE A 9 12.70 -5.21 -10.15
N SER A 10 13.72 -4.66 -10.79
CA SER A 10 15.03 -5.31 -10.84
C SER A 10 15.60 -5.51 -9.44
N MET A 11 16.50 -6.48 -9.28
CA MET A 11 17.20 -6.71 -8.02
C MET A 11 17.86 -5.44 -7.45
N ARG A 12 18.33 -4.55 -8.32
CA ARG A 12 18.87 -3.25 -7.95
C ARG A 12 17.79 -2.32 -7.37
N GLU A 13 16.67 -2.15 -8.06
CA GLU A 13 15.55 -1.33 -7.57
C GLU A 13 15.02 -1.84 -6.23
N VAL A 14 14.93 -3.17 -6.04
CA VAL A 14 14.59 -3.78 -4.76
C VAL A 14 15.60 -3.39 -3.69
N GLY A 15 16.90 -3.49 -3.98
CA GLY A 15 17.97 -3.03 -3.09
C GLY A 15 17.82 -1.56 -2.70
N ASP A 16 17.55 -0.69 -3.67
CA ASP A 16 17.37 0.76 -3.46
C ASP A 16 16.14 1.06 -2.58
N LEU A 17 14.98 0.44 -2.87
CA LEU A 17 13.75 0.58 -2.09
C LEU A 17 13.88 0.05 -0.65
N LEU A 18 14.69 -1.00 -0.48
CA LEU A 18 15.04 -1.55 0.83
C LEU A 18 16.24 -0.85 1.48
N GLY A 19 16.79 0.20 0.83
CA GLY A 19 18.00 0.96 1.18
C GLY A 19 19.18 0.09 1.60
N LEU A 20 19.45 -0.93 0.80
CA LEU A 20 20.55 -1.86 0.93
C LEU A 20 21.68 -1.45 -0.03
N THR A 21 22.93 -1.68 0.38
CA THR A 21 24.06 -1.54 -0.55
C THR A 21 24.07 -2.70 -1.53
N LYS A 22 24.70 -2.49 -2.70
CA LYS A 22 24.77 -3.50 -3.76
C LYS A 22 25.23 -4.87 -3.27
N ASN A 23 26.40 -4.91 -2.64
CA ASN A 23 27.00 -6.15 -2.15
C ASN A 23 26.12 -6.85 -1.10
N TYR A 24 25.36 -6.07 -0.32
CA TYR A 24 24.52 -6.61 0.73
C TYR A 24 23.28 -7.29 0.16
N TYR A 25 22.56 -6.65 -0.78
CA TYR A 25 21.36 -7.28 -1.33
C TYR A 25 21.70 -8.51 -2.17
N GLU A 26 22.79 -8.52 -2.95
CA GLU A 26 23.15 -9.68 -3.78
C GLU A 26 23.51 -10.91 -2.92
N SER A 27 24.32 -10.71 -1.87
CA SER A 27 24.70 -11.78 -0.94
C SER A 27 23.52 -12.26 -0.11
N MET A 28 22.71 -11.34 0.40
CA MET A 28 21.59 -11.68 1.28
C MET A 28 20.45 -12.36 0.52
N LEU A 29 20.08 -11.89 -0.67
CA LEU A 29 19.01 -12.53 -1.46
C LEU A 29 19.40 -13.96 -1.86
N SER A 30 20.67 -14.17 -2.26
CA SER A 30 21.17 -15.51 -2.60
C SER A 30 21.12 -16.44 -1.39
N LYS A 31 21.61 -15.98 -0.24
CA LYS A 31 21.60 -16.75 1.00
C LYS A 31 20.17 -17.06 1.49
N SER A 32 19.28 -16.08 1.47
CA SER A 32 17.90 -16.25 1.93
C SER A 32 17.13 -17.23 1.05
N ALA A 33 17.38 -17.23 -0.26
CA ALA A 33 16.80 -18.20 -1.18
C ALA A 33 17.32 -19.65 -0.96
N GLU A 34 18.51 -19.83 -0.37
CA GLU A 34 19.06 -21.13 -0.01
C GLU A 34 18.52 -21.63 1.35
N GLU A 35 18.35 -20.72 2.31
CA GLU A 35 17.94 -21.05 3.68
C GLU A 35 16.41 -21.15 3.84
N GLU A 36 15.64 -20.37 3.09
CA GLU A 36 14.18 -20.28 3.20
C GLU A 36 13.51 -20.66 1.88
N PRO A 37 12.92 -21.87 1.77
CA PRO A 37 12.26 -22.33 0.55
C PRO A 37 11.09 -21.44 0.09
N SER A 38 10.46 -20.70 1.02
CA SER A 38 9.39 -19.76 0.69
C SER A 38 9.88 -18.38 0.24
N PHE A 39 11.19 -18.15 0.24
CA PHE A 39 11.75 -16.87 -0.16
C PHE A 39 11.44 -16.57 -1.63
N PRO A 40 11.02 -15.34 -1.98
CA PRO A 40 10.67 -14.99 -3.35
C PRO A 40 11.78 -15.30 -4.34
N ALA A 41 11.48 -16.15 -5.33
CA ALA A 41 12.43 -16.50 -6.36
C ALA A 41 12.57 -15.38 -7.40
N GLY A 42 11.52 -14.57 -7.63
CA GLY A 42 11.49 -13.62 -8.74
C GLY A 42 11.56 -14.31 -10.12
N VAL A 43 11.37 -13.52 -11.17
CA VAL A 43 11.44 -13.96 -12.57
C VAL A 43 12.77 -13.55 -13.17
N ARG A 44 13.47 -14.51 -13.80
CA ARG A 44 14.69 -14.22 -14.56
C ARG A 44 14.34 -13.66 -15.94
N ASP A 45 15.01 -12.58 -16.31
CA ASP A 45 15.02 -12.03 -17.67
C ASP A 45 16.48 -11.82 -18.09
N GLY A 46 16.99 -12.70 -18.95
CA GLY A 46 18.40 -12.78 -19.29
C GLY A 46 19.30 -12.99 -18.07
N ARG A 47 20.14 -12.00 -17.76
CA ARG A 47 21.05 -12.01 -16.59
C ARG A 47 20.44 -11.34 -15.35
N GLU A 48 19.32 -10.65 -15.50
CA GLU A 48 18.69 -9.91 -14.42
C GLU A 48 17.55 -10.72 -13.79
N ARG A 49 17.30 -10.43 -12.51
CA ARG A 49 16.19 -11.01 -11.76
C ARG A 49 15.26 -9.88 -11.35
N HIS A 50 13.97 -10.09 -11.58
CA HIS A 50 12.91 -9.13 -11.37
C HIS A 50 11.90 -9.67 -10.37
N TYR A 51 11.37 -8.81 -9.52
CA TYR A 51 10.42 -9.16 -8.47
C TYR A 51 9.12 -8.38 -8.65
N THR A 52 7.98 -8.99 -8.33
CA THR A 52 6.70 -8.27 -8.22
C THR A 52 6.67 -7.39 -6.98
N LEU A 53 5.63 -6.57 -6.84
CA LEU A 53 5.46 -5.78 -5.62
C LEU A 53 5.17 -6.68 -4.40
N ASP A 54 4.38 -7.73 -4.57
CA ASP A 54 4.12 -8.74 -3.53
C ASP A 54 5.42 -9.40 -3.06
N GLU A 55 6.27 -9.81 -4.01
CA GLU A 55 7.57 -10.40 -3.69
C GLU A 55 8.47 -9.41 -2.96
N LEU A 56 8.48 -8.13 -3.36
CA LEU A 56 9.20 -7.08 -2.63
C LEU A 56 8.71 -6.97 -1.17
N MET A 57 7.40 -7.03 -0.93
CA MET A 57 6.82 -6.97 0.41
C MET A 57 7.16 -8.21 1.24
N LEU A 58 7.18 -9.41 0.63
CA LEU A 58 7.64 -10.64 1.28
C LEU A 58 9.13 -10.57 1.65
N ILE A 59 9.99 -10.10 0.74
CA ILE A 59 11.42 -9.88 1.03
C ILE A 59 11.56 -8.91 2.21
N ARG A 60 10.80 -7.81 2.22
CA ARG A 60 10.81 -6.82 3.29
C ARG A 60 10.40 -7.43 4.64
N ALA A 61 9.36 -8.27 4.66
CA ALA A 61 8.90 -8.96 5.86
C ALA A 61 9.96 -9.97 6.38
N HIS A 62 10.60 -10.71 5.48
CA HIS A 62 11.72 -11.59 5.82
C HIS A 62 12.86 -10.80 6.47
N LEU A 63 13.26 -9.65 5.92
CA LEU A 63 14.30 -8.81 6.53
C LEU A 63 13.91 -8.24 7.89
N GLN A 64 12.63 -7.94 8.08
CA GLN A 64 12.12 -7.50 9.37
C GLN A 64 12.20 -8.63 10.42
N SER A 65 12.01 -9.90 10.03
CA SER A 65 12.00 -11.05 10.94
C SER A 65 13.39 -11.50 11.36
N LEU A 66 14.44 -11.17 10.58
CA LEU A 66 15.81 -11.54 10.91
C LEU A 66 16.24 -11.00 12.30
N PRO A 67 16.83 -11.84 13.17
CA PRO A 67 17.23 -11.43 14.52
C PRO A 67 18.32 -10.36 14.51
N ASN A 68 19.20 -10.38 13.51
CA ASN A 68 20.32 -9.45 13.36
C ASN A 68 20.04 -8.35 12.33
N ARG A 69 18.77 -7.97 12.14
CA ARG A 69 18.42 -6.89 11.19
C ARG A 69 19.14 -5.60 11.56
N ARG A 70 19.68 -4.91 10.55
CA ARG A 70 20.45 -3.66 10.75
C ARG A 70 19.57 -2.45 11.04
N ARG A 71 18.30 -2.50 10.61
CA ARG A 71 17.31 -1.43 10.72
C ARG A 71 15.89 -1.99 10.60
N PRO A 72 14.86 -1.21 10.94
CA PRO A 72 13.48 -1.55 10.60
C PRO A 72 13.31 -1.61 9.07
N TYR A 73 12.61 -2.63 8.60
CA TYR A 73 12.19 -2.78 7.22
C TYR A 73 10.68 -2.64 7.09
N LEU A 74 9.90 -2.91 8.15
CA LEU A 74 8.47 -2.58 8.23
C LEU A 74 8.27 -1.49 9.28
N HIS A 75 7.70 -0.36 8.87
CA HIS A 75 7.46 0.79 9.73
C HIS A 75 6.03 0.79 10.30
N TRP A 76 5.52 -0.38 10.66
CA TRP A 76 4.15 -0.52 11.17
C TRP A 76 4.00 0.07 12.56
N ARG A 77 2.84 0.70 12.79
CA ARG A 77 2.43 1.20 14.11
C ARG A 77 2.40 0.05 15.11
N GLN A 78 2.91 0.32 16.31
CA GLN A 78 2.72 -0.53 17.47
C GLN A 78 1.40 -0.21 18.17
N PRO A 79 0.86 -1.13 18.99
CA PRO A 79 -0.29 -0.82 19.84
C PRO A 79 -0.04 0.45 20.67
N GLY A 80 -0.93 1.43 20.54
CA GLY A 80 -0.83 2.74 21.22
C GLY A 80 -0.16 3.86 20.40
N ASP A 81 0.51 3.56 19.29
CA ASP A 81 1.03 4.61 18.40
C ASP A 81 -0.11 5.42 17.79
N PRO A 82 -0.02 6.76 17.67
CA PRO A 82 -1.06 7.56 17.04
C PRO A 82 -1.15 7.32 15.52
N LEU A 83 -2.35 7.37 14.95
CA LEU A 83 -2.55 7.36 13.50
C LEU A 83 -2.04 8.68 12.90
N LYS A 84 -1.23 8.59 11.84
CA LYS A 84 -0.81 9.76 11.08
C LYS A 84 -1.77 9.95 9.90
N ILE A 85 -2.33 11.15 9.78
CA ILE A 85 -3.27 11.52 8.72
C ILE A 85 -2.62 12.60 7.86
N VAL A 86 -2.65 12.42 6.54
CA VAL A 86 -2.15 13.40 5.56
C VAL A 86 -3.29 13.76 4.62
N THR A 87 -3.62 15.05 4.55
CA THR A 87 -4.73 15.55 3.71
C THR A 87 -4.19 16.22 2.46
N PHE A 88 -4.67 15.78 1.30
CA PHE A 88 -4.37 16.39 0.00
C PHE A 88 -5.54 17.27 -0.44
N GLY A 89 -5.56 18.52 0.02
CA GLY A 89 -6.59 19.51 -0.32
C GLY A 89 -6.17 20.42 -1.48
N ALA A 90 -7.11 20.77 -2.35
CA ALA A 90 -6.91 21.81 -3.36
C ALA A 90 -8.22 22.57 -3.65
N GLN A 91 -8.12 23.88 -3.86
CA GLN A 91 -9.27 24.76 -4.08
C GLN A 91 -9.75 24.76 -5.54
N LYS A 92 -8.92 24.30 -6.49
CA LYS A 92 -9.23 24.21 -7.92
C LYS A 92 -9.22 22.75 -8.37
N GLY A 93 -10.20 22.38 -9.20
CA GLY A 93 -10.19 21.12 -9.93
C GLY A 93 -8.97 21.01 -10.85
N GLY A 94 -8.51 19.78 -11.12
CA GLY A 94 -7.39 19.53 -12.04
C GLY A 94 -5.99 19.82 -11.49
N THR A 95 -5.85 20.04 -10.17
CA THR A 95 -4.57 20.32 -9.50
C THR A 95 -3.74 19.07 -9.15
N GLY A 96 -4.21 17.89 -9.54
CA GLY A 96 -3.49 16.62 -9.33
C GLY A 96 -3.57 16.03 -7.93
N LYS A 97 -4.33 16.63 -6.99
CA LYS A 97 -4.40 16.19 -5.57
C LYS A 97 -4.67 14.69 -5.38
N SER A 98 -5.57 14.10 -6.18
CA SER A 98 -5.96 12.68 -6.05
C SER A 98 -4.83 11.76 -6.53
N LEU A 99 -4.14 12.12 -7.62
CA LEU A 99 -2.96 11.40 -8.09
C LEU A 99 -1.77 11.59 -7.15
N SER A 100 -1.59 12.78 -6.58
CA SER A 100 -0.56 13.02 -5.56
C SER A 100 -0.80 12.15 -4.33
N ALA A 101 -2.04 12.03 -3.86
CA ALA A 101 -2.40 11.15 -2.76
C ALA A 101 -2.10 9.68 -3.09
N ALA A 102 -2.52 9.21 -4.28
CA ALA A 102 -2.28 7.84 -4.75
C ALA A 102 -0.77 7.53 -4.83
N HIS A 103 0.02 8.39 -5.48
CA HIS A 103 1.46 8.19 -5.60
C HIS A 103 2.20 8.31 -4.28
N PHE A 104 1.76 9.20 -3.39
CA PHE A 104 2.33 9.30 -2.04
C PHE A 104 2.08 8.03 -1.24
N ALA A 105 0.86 7.48 -1.32
CA ALA A 105 0.50 6.22 -0.70
C ALA A 105 1.39 5.07 -1.23
N GLN A 106 1.57 4.97 -2.55
CA GLN A 106 2.44 3.97 -3.17
C GLN A 106 3.90 4.14 -2.72
N TYR A 107 4.39 5.38 -2.67
CA TYR A 107 5.74 5.69 -2.22
C TYR A 107 5.97 5.23 -0.77
N LEU A 108 5.03 5.52 0.13
CA LEU A 108 5.10 5.12 1.54
C LEU A 108 5.16 3.59 1.70
N THR A 109 4.32 2.86 0.98
CA THR A 109 4.33 1.40 1.00
C THR A 109 5.64 0.84 0.41
N MET A 110 6.06 1.27 -0.78
CA MET A 110 7.25 0.71 -1.42
C MET A 110 8.54 1.00 -0.66
N ASN A 111 8.70 2.21 -0.10
CA ASN A 111 9.95 2.63 0.54
C ASN A 111 10.02 2.25 2.02
N TYR A 112 8.88 2.30 2.72
CA TYR A 112 8.84 2.10 4.18
C TYR A 112 8.06 0.85 4.60
N GLY A 113 7.41 0.15 3.66
CA GLY A 113 6.54 -0.97 3.99
C GLY A 113 5.39 -0.56 4.90
N LEU A 114 4.93 0.68 4.80
CA LEU A 114 3.80 1.16 5.59
C LEU A 114 2.50 0.53 5.08
N ARG A 115 1.59 0.23 6.00
CA ARG A 115 0.19 -0.01 5.68
C ARG A 115 -0.49 1.35 5.55
N VAL A 116 -1.10 1.62 4.41
CA VAL A 116 -1.67 2.93 4.09
C VAL A 116 -3.13 2.76 3.71
N GLY A 117 -4.02 3.47 4.40
CA GLY A 117 -5.42 3.62 3.99
C GLY A 117 -5.59 4.89 3.16
N LEU A 118 -6.42 4.82 2.12
CA LEU A 118 -6.77 5.97 1.27
C LEU A 118 -8.27 6.23 1.34
N ILE A 119 -8.65 7.46 1.66
CA ILE A 119 -10.05 7.90 1.69
C ILE A 119 -10.24 8.89 0.53
N ASP A 120 -11.04 8.53 -0.46
CA ASP A 120 -11.39 9.43 -1.57
C ASP A 120 -12.64 10.24 -1.22
N CYS A 121 -12.45 11.53 -0.96
CA CYS A 121 -13.54 12.49 -0.71
C CYS A 121 -13.88 13.32 -1.95
N ASP A 122 -13.35 12.97 -3.13
CA ASP A 122 -13.66 13.66 -4.39
C ASP A 122 -14.89 13.03 -5.06
N PRO A 123 -15.93 13.82 -5.40
CA PRO A 123 -17.07 13.33 -6.19
C PRO A 123 -16.69 12.69 -7.53
N GLN A 124 -15.52 13.01 -8.10
CA GLN A 124 -15.01 12.39 -9.33
C GLN A 124 -14.37 11.01 -9.10
N ALA A 125 -14.24 10.56 -7.85
CA ALA A 125 -13.70 9.25 -7.46
C ALA A 125 -12.34 8.93 -8.12
N THR A 126 -11.52 9.94 -8.40
CA THR A 126 -10.29 9.77 -9.19
C THR A 126 -9.29 8.85 -8.49
N ALA A 127 -9.18 8.92 -7.16
CA ALA A 127 -8.26 8.05 -6.43
C ALA A 127 -8.81 6.62 -6.35
N SER A 128 -10.11 6.46 -6.13
CA SER A 128 -10.76 5.14 -6.18
C SER A 128 -10.59 4.46 -7.54
N LEU A 129 -10.90 5.17 -8.63
CA LEU A 129 -10.74 4.67 -10.01
C LEU A 129 -9.28 4.35 -10.36
N TYR A 130 -8.33 5.06 -9.78
CA TYR A 130 -6.90 4.80 -10.00
C TYR A 130 -6.47 3.42 -9.50
N PHE A 131 -7.09 2.94 -8.42
CA PHE A 131 -6.79 1.62 -7.84
C PHE A 131 -7.76 0.52 -8.27
N ALA A 132 -8.85 0.85 -8.95
CA ALA A 132 -9.86 -0.11 -9.38
C ALA A 132 -9.33 -1.22 -10.30
N ASP A 133 -9.95 -2.38 -10.20
CA ASP A 133 -9.87 -3.52 -11.10
C ASP A 133 -11.25 -4.13 -11.36
N ASP A 134 -11.29 -5.32 -11.95
CA ASP A 134 -12.53 -6.04 -12.27
C ASP A 134 -13.31 -6.52 -11.05
N GLU A 135 -12.65 -6.69 -9.90
CA GLU A 135 -13.27 -7.16 -8.65
C GLU A 135 -13.68 -5.99 -7.75
N SER A 136 -13.29 -4.77 -8.11
CA SER A 136 -13.58 -3.56 -7.35
C SER A 136 -15.06 -3.20 -7.37
N HIS A 137 -15.69 -3.15 -6.20
CA HIS A 137 -17.12 -2.90 -6.07
C HIS A 137 -17.53 -1.41 -6.16
N LEU A 138 -16.68 -0.49 -6.64
CA LEU A 138 -16.80 0.98 -6.50
C LEU A 138 -18.16 1.62 -6.88
N PHE A 139 -18.98 0.95 -7.68
CA PHE A 139 -20.28 1.43 -8.14
C PHE A 139 -21.47 0.68 -7.54
N ASP A 140 -21.23 -0.20 -6.58
CA ASP A 140 -22.28 -0.87 -5.82
C ASP A 140 -23.00 0.17 -4.94
N PRO A 141 -24.33 0.36 -5.11
CA PRO A 141 -25.10 1.34 -4.35
C PRO A 141 -25.13 1.07 -2.84
N GLU A 142 -24.82 -0.15 -2.41
CA GLU A 142 -24.79 -0.54 -0.99
C GLU A 142 -23.43 -0.26 -0.33
N ILE A 143 -22.44 0.27 -1.07
CA ILE A 143 -21.15 0.61 -0.48
C ILE A 143 -21.28 1.74 0.54
N ALA A 144 -20.65 1.52 1.70
CA ALA A 144 -20.50 2.53 2.72
C ALA A 144 -19.77 3.76 2.16
N THR A 145 -20.41 4.92 2.26
CA THR A 145 -19.82 6.19 1.85
C THR A 145 -18.88 6.74 2.93
N VAL A 146 -18.03 7.70 2.56
CA VAL A 146 -17.20 8.43 3.53
C VAL A 146 -18.06 9.10 4.61
N ALA A 147 -19.25 9.60 4.25
CA ALA A 147 -20.18 10.18 5.24
C ALA A 147 -20.63 9.14 6.27
N ALA A 148 -20.96 7.92 5.82
CA ALA A 148 -21.30 6.81 6.71
C ALA A 148 -20.11 6.41 7.61
N PHE A 149 -18.89 6.37 7.06
CA PHE A 149 -17.67 6.10 7.82
C PHE A 149 -17.40 7.17 8.89
N MET A 150 -17.65 8.44 8.57
CA MET A 150 -17.51 9.55 9.51
C MET A 150 -18.62 9.59 10.57
N GLY A 151 -19.68 8.79 10.41
CA GLY A 151 -20.84 8.82 11.31
C GLY A 151 -21.75 10.04 11.09
N VAL A 152 -21.71 10.65 9.91
CA VAL A 152 -22.57 11.81 9.55
C VAL A 152 -23.85 11.29 8.91
N SER A 153 -24.97 11.43 9.62
CA SER A 153 -26.30 11.00 9.17
C SER A 153 -26.95 12.02 8.25
N GLU A 154 -26.92 13.31 8.62
CA GLU A 154 -27.53 14.39 7.84
C GLU A 154 -26.59 15.60 7.66
N PRO A 155 -26.73 16.38 6.56
CA PRO A 155 -25.98 17.61 6.38
C PRO A 155 -26.26 18.63 7.51
N GLY A 156 -25.21 19.05 8.22
CA GLY A 156 -25.29 20.06 9.28
C GLY A 156 -25.45 19.49 10.69
N GLU A 157 -25.60 18.17 10.82
CA GLU A 157 -25.53 17.49 12.11
C GLU A 157 -24.08 17.49 12.64
N THR A 158 -23.91 17.74 13.94
CA THR A 158 -22.58 17.80 14.58
C THR A 158 -22.30 16.64 15.50
N ASP A 159 -23.35 15.91 15.90
CA ASP A 159 -23.24 14.69 16.69
C ASP A 159 -22.90 13.53 15.75
N LEU A 160 -21.73 12.94 15.93
CA LEU A 160 -21.31 11.80 15.13
C LEU A 160 -21.90 10.51 15.69
N VAL A 161 -22.52 9.71 14.83
CA VAL A 161 -22.96 8.36 15.18
C VAL A 161 -21.74 7.49 15.42
N THR A 162 -21.54 7.08 16.68
CA THR A 162 -20.46 6.16 17.03
C THR A 162 -20.81 4.74 16.56
N ARG A 163 -19.92 4.13 15.78
CA ARG A 163 -20.05 2.75 15.29
C ARG A 163 -19.00 1.85 15.95
N PRO A 164 -19.29 0.55 16.13
CA PRO A 164 -18.27 -0.41 16.55
C PRO A 164 -17.06 -0.41 15.61
N THR A 165 -15.86 -0.59 16.15
CA THR A 165 -14.62 -0.63 15.35
C THR A 165 -14.68 -1.67 14.23
N ALA A 166 -15.25 -2.85 14.50
CA ALA A 166 -15.41 -3.90 13.49
C ALA A 166 -16.28 -3.48 12.30
N GLU A 167 -17.27 -2.60 12.53
CA GLU A 167 -18.12 -2.08 11.45
C GLU A 167 -17.35 -1.07 10.60
N LEU A 168 -16.58 -0.17 11.21
CA LEU A 168 -15.73 0.79 10.50
C LEU A 168 -14.61 0.09 9.73
N ASP A 169 -14.01 -0.95 10.31
CA ASP A 169 -12.98 -1.75 9.68
C ASP A 169 -13.52 -2.48 8.43
N ALA A 170 -14.78 -2.94 8.48
CA ALA A 170 -15.44 -3.61 7.35
C ALA A 170 -15.77 -2.67 6.18
N MET A 171 -15.70 -1.35 6.35
CA MET A 171 -15.92 -0.38 5.27
C MET A 171 -14.69 -0.23 4.36
N TRP A 172 -13.50 -0.62 4.82
CA TRP A 172 -12.30 -0.57 3.99
C TRP A 172 -12.37 -1.62 2.89
N GLN A 173 -12.04 -1.20 1.67
CA GLN A 173 -11.94 -2.08 0.51
C GLN A 173 -10.47 -2.36 0.25
N PRO A 174 -10.07 -3.64 0.05
CA PRO A 174 -8.72 -3.94 -0.38
C PRO A 174 -8.50 -3.36 -1.77
N THR A 175 -7.25 -3.01 -2.08
CA THR A 175 -6.88 -2.65 -3.44
C THR A 175 -6.09 -3.79 -4.07
N PRO A 176 -6.13 -3.95 -5.40
CA PRO A 176 -5.27 -4.90 -6.11
C PRO A 176 -3.78 -4.50 -6.09
N TRP A 177 -3.43 -3.38 -5.44
CA TRP A 177 -2.05 -2.94 -5.32
C TRP A 177 -1.49 -3.33 -3.95
N ALA A 178 -0.47 -4.18 -3.97
CA ALA A 178 0.07 -4.81 -2.77
C ALA A 178 0.57 -3.80 -1.72
N GLY A 179 0.14 -4.00 -0.48
CA GLY A 179 0.52 -3.18 0.69
C GLY A 179 -0.36 -1.95 0.93
N PHE A 180 -1.53 -1.87 0.29
CA PHE A 180 -2.70 -1.21 0.85
C PHE A 180 -3.60 -2.28 1.48
N ASP A 181 -3.75 -2.21 2.81
CA ASP A 181 -4.66 -3.06 3.59
C ASP A 181 -5.74 -2.19 4.25
#